data_AF-A0A395J8R2-F1
#
_entry.id   AF-A0A395J8R2-F1
#
_cell.length_a   1.000
_cell.length_b   1.000
_cell.length_c   1.000
_cell.angle_alpha   90.00
_cell.angle_beta   90.00
_cell.angle_gamma   90.00
#
_symmetry.space_group_name_H-M   'P 1'
#
loop_
_entity.id
_entity.type
_entity.pdbx_description
1 polymer ?
#
loop_
_entity_poly.entity_id
_entity_poly.type
_entity_poly.pdbx_seq_one_letter_code
_entity_poly.pdbx_strand_id
1 'polypeptide(L)'
;MPSKQRTFELVDTPKTIRPMTSKQAKKAYQKANRTPRISKAEQKRRDSEELAKHRKAYEKEKAAAKAKAARDKKAAKALEQKEQRKRLGIPEPSRHVRTSQSRISMFIKHGNKRLREPGNTEKRSGDTMCDDLDEKPPAKRVAHEYTEDEGEALSKPIAPDDLVYQGEPPMKYHVKKNFDDAERTL
;
A
#
# COMPACT_ATOMS: atom_id res chain seq x y z
N MET A 1 36.97 -77.01 53.70
CA MET A 1 35.97 -76.20 52.95
C MET A 1 36.64 -75.66 51.71
N PRO A 2 36.25 -76.04 50.48
CA PRO A 2 36.89 -75.53 49.27
C PRO A 2 36.46 -74.07 49.02
N SER A 3 37.43 -73.21 48.72
CA SER A 3 37.24 -71.78 48.44
C SER A 3 36.56 -71.55 47.08
N LYS A 4 35.53 -70.70 47.05
CA LYS A 4 34.78 -70.33 45.84
C LYS A 4 35.72 -69.61 44.85
N GLN A 5 35.89 -70.19 43.66
CA GLN A 5 36.59 -69.54 42.55
C GLN A 5 35.78 -68.32 42.08
N ARG A 6 36.43 -67.17 41.91
CA ARG A 6 35.83 -65.94 41.35
C ARG A 6 35.49 -66.18 39.89
N THR A 7 34.21 -66.21 39.56
CA THR A 7 33.72 -66.14 38.19
C THR A 7 33.96 -64.73 37.65
N PHE A 8 34.65 -64.61 36.52
CA PHE A 8 34.78 -63.36 35.78
C PHE A 8 33.42 -63.05 35.13
N GLU A 9 32.85 -61.87 35.40
CA GLU A 9 31.69 -61.41 34.66
C GLU A 9 32.13 -61.03 33.25
N LEU A 10 31.42 -61.55 32.26
CA LEU A 10 31.62 -61.19 30.86
C LEU A 10 31.19 -59.73 30.71
N VAL A 11 32.16 -58.82 30.73
CA VAL A 11 31.95 -57.40 30.44
C VAL A 11 31.37 -57.30 29.03
N ASP A 12 30.14 -56.81 28.91
CA ASP A 12 29.50 -56.51 27.64
C ASP A 12 30.43 -55.66 26.78
N THR A 13 30.98 -56.28 25.73
CA THR A 13 31.89 -55.57 24.81
C THR A 13 31.20 -54.32 24.26
N PRO A 14 31.93 -53.20 24.10
CA PRO A 14 31.34 -51.96 23.62
C PRO A 14 30.71 -52.24 22.26
N LYS A 15 29.39 -52.01 22.16
CA LYS A 15 28.60 -52.24 20.96
C LYS A 15 29.24 -51.47 19.81
N THR A 16 29.99 -52.17 18.96
CA THR A 16 30.64 -51.59 17.79
C THR A 16 29.55 -51.06 16.88
N ILE A 17 29.42 -49.73 16.83
CA ILE A 17 28.44 -49.05 15.98
C ILE A 17 28.94 -49.25 14.55
N ARG A 18 28.33 -50.22 13.87
CA ARG A 18 28.59 -50.43 12.44
C ARG A 18 28.22 -49.15 11.69
N PRO A 19 29.02 -48.73 10.69
CA PRO A 19 28.68 -47.58 9.87
C PRO A 19 27.33 -47.83 9.21
N MET A 20 26.49 -46.80 9.24
CA MET A 20 25.12 -46.86 8.77
C MET A 20 25.10 -47.08 7.25
N THR A 21 24.22 -47.96 6.77
CA THR A 21 24.05 -48.14 5.32
C THR A 21 23.48 -46.88 4.68
N SER A 22 23.73 -46.64 3.39
CA SER A 22 23.22 -45.46 2.68
C SER A 22 21.69 -45.28 2.82
N LYS A 23 20.92 -46.37 2.79
CA LYS A 23 19.46 -46.37 3.00
C LYS A 23 19.09 -45.96 4.42
N GLN A 24 19.83 -46.43 5.41
CA GLN A 24 19.60 -46.06 6.81
C GLN A 24 19.99 -44.59 7.05
N ALA A 25 21.08 -44.10 6.44
CA ALA A 25 21.48 -42.70 6.50
C ALA A 25 20.41 -41.78 5.91
N LYS A 26 19.86 -42.14 4.73
CA LYS A 26 18.75 -41.41 4.11
C LYS A 26 17.50 -41.39 4.99
N LYS A 27 17.16 -42.51 5.62
CA LYS A 27 16.02 -42.58 6.56
C LYS A 27 16.26 -41.74 7.82
N ALA A 28 17.47 -41.77 8.37
CA ALA A 28 17.83 -40.96 9.53
C ALA A 28 17.73 -39.46 9.19
N TYR A 29 18.24 -39.05 8.02
CA TYR A 29 18.10 -37.68 7.52
C TYR A 29 16.64 -37.27 7.35
N GLN A 30 15.81 -38.09 6.71
CA GLN A 30 14.38 -37.80 6.55
C GLN A 30 13.65 -37.71 7.89
N LYS A 31 14.00 -38.59 8.84
CA LYS A 31 13.42 -38.58 10.18
C LYS A 31 13.84 -37.35 10.98
N ALA A 32 15.10 -36.94 10.88
CA ALA A 32 15.64 -35.75 11.54
C ALA A 32 15.02 -34.46 10.97
N ASN A 33 14.80 -34.39 9.66
CA ASN A 33 14.22 -33.22 8.99
C ASN A 33 12.68 -33.23 8.94
N ARG A 34 12.03 -34.26 9.51
CA ARG A 34 10.58 -34.33 9.53
C ARG A 34 10.06 -33.35 10.58
N THR A 35 9.30 -32.36 10.15
CA THR A 35 8.57 -31.48 11.07
C THR A 35 7.55 -32.29 11.88
N PRO A 36 7.30 -31.93 13.15
CA PRO A 36 6.28 -32.57 13.96
C PRO A 36 4.93 -32.48 13.23
N ARG A 37 4.17 -33.58 13.25
CA ARG A 37 2.84 -33.61 12.64
C ARG A 37 1.91 -32.69 13.43
N ILE A 38 1.63 -31.53 12.87
CA ILE A 38 0.66 -30.56 13.39
C ILE A 38 -0.75 -31.14 13.18
N SER A 39 -1.63 -30.99 14.18
CA SER A 39 -3.04 -31.34 14.03
C SER A 39 -3.72 -30.45 13.00
N LYS A 40 -4.69 -30.97 12.23
CA LYS A 40 -5.45 -30.16 11.24
C LYS A 40 -6.05 -28.89 11.86
N ALA A 41 -6.47 -28.94 13.12
CA ALA A 41 -7.02 -27.78 13.83
C ALA A 41 -5.96 -26.69 14.07
N GLU A 42 -4.76 -27.09 14.47
CA GLU A 42 -3.64 -26.19 14.73
C GLU A 42 -3.05 -25.62 13.43
N GLN A 43 -3.08 -26.40 12.34
CA GLN A 43 -2.73 -25.92 11.01
C GLN A 43 -3.70 -24.82 10.56
N LYS A 44 -5.02 -25.05 10.66
CA LYS A 44 -6.03 -24.03 10.33
C LYS A 44 -5.86 -22.75 11.14
N ARG A 45 -5.47 -22.83 12.41
CA ARG A 45 -5.17 -21.64 13.23
C ARG A 45 -4.00 -20.86 12.65
N ARG A 46 -2.88 -21.52 12.35
CA ARG A 46 -1.72 -20.86 11.72
C ARG A 46 -2.09 -20.21 10.39
N ASP A 47 -2.78 -20.94 9.52
CA ASP A 47 -3.20 -20.44 8.20
C ASP A 47 -4.12 -19.21 8.35
N SER A 48 -5.04 -19.23 9.32
CA SER A 48 -5.93 -18.10 9.60
C SER A 48 -5.19 -16.87 10.13
N GLU A 49 -4.18 -17.06 10.98
CA GLU A 49 -3.34 -15.99 11.52
C GLU A 49 -2.48 -15.36 10.43
N GLU A 50 -1.93 -16.17 9.52
CA GLU A 50 -1.19 -15.68 8.35
C GLU A 50 -2.09 -14.89 7.40
N LEU A 51 -3.29 -15.41 7.11
CA LEU A 51 -4.27 -14.70 6.29
C LEU A 51 -4.69 -13.36 6.93
N ALA A 52 -4.88 -13.33 8.25
CA ALA A 52 -5.20 -12.10 8.98
C ALA A 52 -4.06 -11.08 8.91
N LYS A 53 -2.80 -11.51 9.01
CA LYS A 53 -1.63 -10.62 8.81
C LYS A 53 -1.63 -10.04 7.41
N HIS A 54 -1.93 -10.86 6.39
CA HIS A 54 -1.98 -10.42 5.01
C HIS A 54 -3.11 -9.40 4.76
N ARG A 55 -4.31 -9.64 5.31
CA ARG A 55 -5.43 -8.67 5.25
C ARG A 55 -5.07 -7.35 5.91
N LYS A 56 -4.47 -7.39 7.11
CA LYS A 56 -4.01 -6.18 7.82
C LYS A 56 -2.95 -5.40 7.05
N ALA A 57 -2.05 -6.10 6.34
CA ALA A 57 -1.05 -5.45 5.49
C ALA A 57 -1.72 -4.76 4.29
N TYR A 58 -2.65 -5.44 3.62
CA TYR A 58 -3.40 -4.90 2.49
C TYR A 58 -4.24 -3.67 2.86
N GLU A 59 -4.92 -3.70 4.01
CA GLU A 59 -5.69 -2.55 4.49
C GLU A 59 -4.82 -1.32 4.75
N LYS A 60 -3.63 -1.52 5.33
CA LYS A 60 -2.64 -0.44 5.52
C LYS A 60 -2.16 0.13 4.20
N GLU A 61 -1.87 -0.72 3.22
CA GLU A 61 -1.46 -0.28 1.88
C GLU A 61 -2.58 0.52 1.19
N LYS A 62 -3.82 0.02 1.24
CA LYS A 62 -4.99 0.73 0.69
C LYS A 62 -5.20 2.09 1.36
N ALA A 63 -5.05 2.16 2.68
CA ALA A 63 -5.14 3.43 3.41
C ALA A 63 -4.01 4.40 3.01
N ALA A 64 -2.77 3.91 2.87
CA ALA A 64 -1.64 4.70 2.42
C ALA A 64 -1.82 5.20 0.98
N ALA A 65 -2.31 4.35 0.08
CA ALA A 65 -2.63 4.70 -1.30
C ALA A 65 -3.72 5.79 -1.37
N LYS A 66 -4.79 5.67 -0.57
CA LYS A 66 -5.83 6.70 -0.48
C LYS A 66 -5.28 8.03 0.06
N ALA A 67 -4.41 7.99 1.06
CA ALA A 67 -3.76 9.18 1.61
C ALA A 67 -2.82 9.85 0.59
N LYS A 68 -2.05 9.06 -0.17
CA LYS A 68 -1.20 9.55 -1.26
C LYS A 68 -2.06 10.19 -2.36
N ALA A 69 -3.11 9.51 -2.83
CA ALA A 69 -4.02 10.05 -3.83
C ALA A 69 -4.67 11.38 -3.40
N ALA A 70 -5.03 11.52 -2.11
CA ALA A 70 -5.56 12.78 -1.58
C ALA A 70 -4.51 13.91 -1.57
N ARG A 71 -3.25 13.60 -1.24
CA ARG A 71 -2.14 14.57 -1.30
C ARG A 71 -1.83 14.96 -2.74
N ASP A 72 -1.79 14.00 -3.65
CA ASP A 72 -1.52 14.21 -5.07
C ASP A 72 -2.62 15.06 -5.70
N LYS A 73 -3.90 14.83 -5.37
CA LYS A 73 -5.02 15.68 -5.81
C LYS A 73 -4.89 17.13 -5.31
N LYS A 74 -4.43 17.34 -4.07
CA LYS A 74 -4.17 18.69 -3.53
C LYS A 74 -2.98 19.35 -4.23
N ALA A 75 -1.92 18.58 -4.48
CA ALA A 75 -0.74 19.06 -5.19
C ALA A 75 -1.07 19.45 -6.64
N ALA A 76 -1.86 18.62 -7.35
CA ALA A 76 -2.31 18.89 -8.71
C ALA A 76 -3.12 20.20 -8.79
N LYS A 77 -4.10 20.40 -7.89
CA LYS A 77 -4.85 21.66 -7.82
C LYS A 77 -3.95 22.88 -7.55
N ALA A 78 -2.97 22.73 -6.66
CA ALA A 78 -2.02 23.81 -6.36
C ALA A 78 -1.10 24.12 -7.56
N LEU A 79 -0.70 23.10 -8.34
CA LEU A 79 0.07 23.29 -9.57
C LEU A 79 -0.76 23.96 -10.66
N GLU A 80 -2.02 23.54 -10.85
CA GLU A 80 -2.93 24.16 -11.82
C GLU A 80 -3.14 25.64 -11.51
N GLN A 81 -3.35 26.00 -10.23
CA GLN A 81 -3.45 27.40 -9.81
C GLN A 81 -2.16 28.18 -10.08
N LYS A 82 -0.99 27.57 -9.87
CA LYS A 82 0.29 28.20 -10.21
C LYS A 82 0.43 28.42 -11.71
N GLU A 83 0.04 27.45 -12.54
CA GLU A 83 0.10 27.55 -13.99
C GLU A 83 -0.88 28.60 -14.53
N GLN A 84 -2.11 28.65 -14.02
CA GLN A 84 -3.07 29.70 -14.38
C GLN A 84 -2.53 31.09 -14.02
N ARG A 85 -1.94 31.26 -12.83
CA ARG A 85 -1.30 32.54 -12.43
C ARG A 85 -0.12 32.89 -13.32
N LYS A 86 0.70 31.90 -13.69
CA LYS A 86 1.81 32.08 -14.65
C LYS A 86 1.29 32.53 -16.02
N ARG A 87 0.22 31.91 -16.53
CA ARG A 87 -0.43 32.31 -17.81
C ARG A 87 -0.95 33.75 -17.75
N LEU A 88 -1.54 34.16 -16.62
CA LEU A 88 -2.01 35.54 -16.42
C LEU A 88 -0.86 36.54 -16.13
N GLY A 89 0.39 36.08 -16.07
CA GLY A 89 1.55 36.91 -15.72
C GLY A 89 1.47 37.53 -14.33
N ILE A 90 0.69 36.93 -13.42
CA ILE A 90 0.56 37.37 -12.02
C ILE A 90 1.74 36.77 -11.23
N PRO A 91 2.56 37.60 -10.55
CA PRO A 91 3.68 37.12 -9.76
C PRO A 91 3.27 36.11 -8.67
N GLU A 92 4.14 35.14 -8.41
CA GLU A 92 3.91 34.17 -7.34
C GLU A 92 3.88 34.87 -5.95
N PRO A 93 3.02 34.41 -5.02
CA PRO A 93 2.98 34.96 -3.66
C PRO A 93 4.37 34.89 -3.01
N SER A 94 4.88 36.03 -2.52
CA SER A 94 6.19 36.08 -1.85
C SER A 94 6.07 35.61 -0.41
N ARG A 95 7.08 34.90 0.10
CA ARG A 95 7.20 34.64 1.54
C ARG A 95 7.53 35.90 2.34
N HIS A 96 8.22 36.86 1.71
CA HIS A 96 8.77 38.04 2.38
C HIS A 96 7.81 39.23 2.40
N VAL A 97 6.92 39.32 1.41
CA VAL A 97 5.97 40.43 1.28
C VAL A 97 4.60 39.94 1.75
N ARG A 98 4.06 40.58 2.79
CA ARG A 98 2.72 40.27 3.31
C ARG A 98 1.65 40.57 2.26
N THR A 99 0.52 39.87 2.33
CA THR A 99 -0.61 40.07 1.41
C THR A 99 -1.18 41.48 1.43
N SER A 100 -1.07 42.19 2.56
CA SER A 100 -1.49 43.59 2.69
C SER A 100 -0.51 44.58 2.06
N GLN A 101 0.73 44.17 1.74
CA GLN A 101 1.76 45.03 1.18
C GLN A 101 1.85 44.84 -0.34
N SER A 102 1.90 45.94 -1.08
CA SER A 102 2.02 45.92 -2.54
C SER A 102 3.41 45.46 -2.99
N ARG A 103 3.49 44.63 -4.04
CA ARG A 103 4.77 44.18 -4.62
C ARG A 103 5.25 45.17 -5.68
N ILE A 104 6.57 45.40 -5.73
CA ILE A 104 7.23 46.32 -6.69
C ILE A 104 6.80 46.05 -8.15
N SER A 105 6.61 44.79 -8.52
CA SER A 105 6.14 44.38 -9.85
C SER A 105 4.81 45.01 -10.28
N MET A 106 3.93 45.35 -9.32
CA MET A 106 2.67 46.04 -9.62
C MET A 106 2.93 47.47 -10.10
N PHE A 107 3.85 48.18 -9.45
CA PHE A 107 4.20 49.55 -9.80
C PHE A 107 4.90 49.64 -11.17
N ILE A 108 5.75 48.66 -11.51
CA ILE A 108 6.44 48.62 -12.81
C ILE A 108 5.43 48.43 -13.96
N LYS A 109 4.44 47.53 -13.81
CA LYS A 109 3.43 47.28 -14.86
C LYS A 109 2.52 48.47 -15.13
N HIS A 110 2.15 49.23 -14.10
CA HIS A 110 1.28 50.40 -14.27
C HIS A 110 2.04 51.64 -14.77
N GLY A 111 3.38 51.58 -14.81
CA GLY A 111 4.25 52.70 -15.14
C GLY A 111 4.13 53.82 -14.12
N ASN A 112 5.19 54.62 -13.96
CA ASN A 112 5.12 55.85 -13.18
C ASN A 112 4.27 56.90 -13.92
N LYS A 113 2.98 56.63 -14.13
CA LYS A 113 2.00 57.59 -14.63
C LYS A 113 1.52 58.47 -13.47
N ARG A 114 2.46 59.04 -12.72
CA ARG A 114 2.19 60.23 -11.92
C ARG A 114 2.72 61.40 -12.72
N LEU A 115 1.97 61.79 -13.75
CA LEU A 115 1.86 63.22 -14.04
C LEU A 115 1.17 63.81 -12.81
N ARG A 116 1.97 64.41 -11.94
CA ARG A 116 1.50 65.10 -10.74
C ARG A 116 0.93 66.44 -11.18
N GLU A 117 -0.36 66.50 -11.47
CA GLU A 117 -1.09 67.76 -11.34
C GLU A 117 -1.54 67.91 -9.87
N PRO A 118 -1.17 68.98 -9.16
CA PRO A 118 -1.63 69.21 -7.80
C PRO A 118 -3.00 69.91 -7.84
N GLY A 119 -4.07 69.17 -7.59
CA GLY A 119 -5.39 69.78 -7.47
C GLY A 119 -6.50 68.79 -7.17
N ASN A 120 -7.16 69.02 -6.04
CA ASN A 120 -8.49 68.53 -5.68
C ASN A 120 -8.59 67.14 -5.01
N THR A 121 -8.40 67.18 -3.70
CA THR A 121 -9.14 66.36 -2.72
C THR A 121 -10.64 66.61 -2.89
N GLU A 122 -11.29 65.85 -3.78
CA GLU A 122 -12.74 65.74 -3.77
C GLU A 122 -13.14 64.42 -3.13
N LYS A 123 -13.85 64.58 -2.00
CA LYS A 123 -14.50 63.50 -1.26
C LYS A 123 -15.37 62.71 -2.23
N ARG A 124 -15.13 61.41 -2.35
CA ARG A 124 -16.15 60.50 -2.87
C ARG A 124 -16.42 59.41 -1.85
N SER A 125 -17.60 59.56 -1.27
CA SER A 125 -18.33 58.62 -0.44
C SER A 125 -18.29 57.20 -1.02
N GLY A 126 -18.07 56.25 -0.13
CA GLY A 126 -18.19 54.82 -0.36
C GLY A 126 -18.65 54.16 0.94
N ASP A 127 -19.83 54.61 1.36
CA ASP A 127 -20.86 53.86 2.08
C ASP A 127 -20.40 52.59 2.82
N THR A 128 -20.25 52.74 4.13
CA THR A 128 -20.22 51.65 5.11
C THR A 128 -21.60 51.02 5.21
N MET A 129 -21.87 49.99 4.41
CA MET A 129 -22.94 49.04 4.70
C MET A 129 -22.34 47.90 5.53
N CYS A 130 -22.33 48.08 6.85
CA CYS A 130 -22.35 46.94 7.77
C CYS A 130 -23.78 46.39 7.73
N ASP A 131 -23.98 45.36 6.91
CA ASP A 131 -25.22 44.60 6.89
C ASP A 131 -25.29 43.79 8.20
N ASP A 132 -26.08 44.30 9.14
CA ASP A 132 -26.44 43.65 10.39
C ASP A 132 -27.26 42.39 10.07
N LEU A 133 -26.58 41.24 9.95
CA LEU A 133 -27.22 39.94 10.09
C LEU A 133 -26.81 39.32 11.43
N ASP A 134 -27.61 39.63 12.45
CA ASP A 134 -27.78 38.82 13.65
C ASP A 134 -28.29 37.41 13.28
N GLU A 135 -27.40 36.53 12.82
CA GLU A 135 -27.68 35.09 12.71
C GLU A 135 -26.86 34.36 13.77
N LYS A 136 -27.42 34.37 14.99
CA LYS A 136 -27.23 33.46 16.13
C LYS A 136 -26.16 32.36 15.93
N PRO A 137 -25.10 32.29 16.77
CA PRO A 137 -24.14 31.20 16.66
C PRO A 137 -24.85 29.85 16.89
N PRO A 138 -24.69 28.84 16.01
CA PRO A 138 -25.33 27.55 16.21
C PRO A 138 -24.77 26.93 17.49
N ALA A 139 -25.64 26.85 18.50
CA ALA A 139 -25.36 26.20 19.75
C ALA A 139 -25.03 24.72 19.50
N LYS A 140 -23.95 24.28 20.14
CA LYS A 140 -23.73 22.92 20.65
C LYS A 140 -23.94 21.75 19.67
N ARG A 141 -22.79 21.21 19.23
CA ARG A 141 -22.50 19.79 18.96
C ARG A 141 -23.68 18.82 19.17
N VAL A 142 -24.20 18.30 18.06
CA VAL A 142 -24.78 16.96 18.00
C VAL A 142 -23.97 16.21 16.96
N ALA A 143 -23.33 15.11 17.37
CA ALA A 143 -22.72 14.17 16.44
C ALA A 143 -23.87 13.48 15.69
N HIS A 144 -24.14 13.92 14.47
CA HIS A 144 -24.97 13.17 13.55
C HIS A 144 -24.09 12.06 12.94
N GLU A 145 -24.17 10.87 13.50
CA GLU A 145 -23.65 9.65 12.89
C GLU A 145 -24.44 9.41 11.59
N TYR A 146 -23.82 9.69 10.45
CA TYR A 146 -24.30 9.17 9.18
C TYR A 146 -23.84 7.70 9.08
N THR A 147 -24.65 6.79 9.57
CA THR A 147 -24.68 5.43 9.01
C THR A 147 -25.50 5.52 7.72
N GLU A 148 -24.81 5.68 6.59
CA GLU A 148 -25.39 5.31 5.31
C GLU A 148 -25.49 3.77 5.28
N ASP A 149 -26.67 3.30 5.65
CA ASP A 149 -27.17 1.97 5.37
C ASP A 149 -27.52 1.90 3.88
N GLU A 150 -26.55 1.52 3.06
CA GLU A 150 -26.78 1.06 1.69
C GLU A 150 -26.42 -0.43 1.63
N GLY A 151 -27.18 -1.22 2.39
CA GLY A 151 -27.32 -2.65 2.17
C GLY A 151 -28.25 -2.92 0.99
N GLU A 152 -27.84 -2.54 -0.23
CA GLU A 152 -28.57 -2.95 -1.42
C GLU A 152 -28.37 -4.47 -1.60
N ALA A 153 -29.41 -5.20 -1.20
CA ALA A 153 -29.53 -6.64 -1.31
C ALA A 153 -29.54 -7.05 -2.79
N LEU A 154 -28.36 -7.36 -3.33
CA LEU A 154 -28.20 -8.13 -4.57
C LEU A 154 -27.89 -9.60 -4.23
N SER A 155 -28.80 -10.24 -3.49
CA SER A 155 -28.91 -11.69 -3.47
C SER A 155 -29.81 -12.13 -4.63
N LYS A 156 -29.26 -12.20 -5.84
CA LYS A 156 -29.81 -13.06 -6.89
C LYS A 156 -28.89 -14.28 -7.00
N PRO A 157 -29.38 -15.51 -6.77
CA PRO A 157 -28.59 -16.69 -7.09
C PRO A 157 -28.39 -16.71 -8.61
N ILE A 158 -27.14 -16.58 -9.04
CA ILE A 158 -26.77 -16.88 -10.42
C ILE A 158 -26.91 -18.39 -10.57
N ALA A 159 -27.89 -18.82 -11.36
CA ALA A 159 -28.06 -20.21 -11.75
C ALA A 159 -26.78 -20.70 -12.46
N PRO A 160 -26.25 -21.88 -12.14
CA PRO A 160 -24.99 -22.35 -12.67
C PRO A 160 -25.20 -23.03 -14.03
N ASP A 161 -25.68 -22.33 -15.06
CA ASP A 161 -25.86 -23.00 -16.38
C ASP A 161 -25.42 -22.20 -17.62
N ASP A 162 -24.94 -20.95 -17.52
CA ASP A 162 -24.52 -20.19 -18.71
C ASP A 162 -23.05 -19.76 -18.72
N LEU A 163 -22.15 -20.56 -18.11
CA LEU A 163 -20.71 -20.46 -18.42
C LEU A 163 -20.41 -21.29 -19.68
N VAL A 164 -20.84 -20.78 -20.84
CA VAL A 164 -20.30 -21.22 -22.12
C VAL A 164 -18.82 -20.81 -22.15
N TYR A 165 -17.98 -21.79 -21.84
CA TYR A 165 -16.54 -21.76 -22.02
C TYR A 165 -16.21 -21.44 -23.48
N GLN A 166 -15.94 -20.18 -23.80
CA GLN A 166 -15.16 -19.84 -24.98
C GLN A 166 -13.69 -20.03 -24.64
N GLY A 167 -13.27 -21.28 -24.55
CA GLY A 167 -11.86 -21.62 -24.55
C GLY A 167 -11.27 -21.31 -25.91
N GLU A 168 -10.29 -20.42 -25.95
CA GLU A 168 -9.39 -20.30 -27.09
C GLU A 168 -8.77 -21.68 -27.38
N PRO A 169 -8.70 -22.11 -28.66
CA PRO A 169 -8.06 -23.38 -28.98
C PRO A 169 -6.57 -23.33 -28.64
N PRO A 170 -5.98 -24.42 -28.14
CA PRO A 170 -4.57 -24.45 -27.78
C PRO A 170 -3.70 -24.19 -29.02
N MET A 171 -2.90 -23.11 -28.96
CA MET A 171 -1.83 -22.82 -29.90
C MET A 171 -0.90 -24.03 -29.98
N LYS A 172 -0.94 -24.76 -31.11
CA LYS A 172 -0.01 -25.83 -31.42
C LYS A 172 1.37 -25.21 -31.64
N TYR A 173 2.21 -25.20 -30.60
CA TYR A 173 3.63 -24.94 -30.79
C TYR A 173 4.26 -26.12 -31.55
N HIS A 174 4.48 -25.94 -32.84
CA HIS A 174 5.36 -26.81 -33.60
C HIS A 174 6.80 -26.54 -33.15
N VAL A 175 7.27 -27.34 -32.19
CA VAL A 175 8.69 -27.41 -31.86
C VAL A 175 9.39 -28.07 -33.05
N LYS A 176 9.94 -27.24 -33.94
CA LYS A 176 10.92 -27.69 -34.92
C LYS A 176 12.14 -28.16 -34.13
N LYS A 177 12.31 -29.48 -34.00
CA LYS A 177 13.59 -30.07 -33.59
C LYS A 177 14.55 -29.85 -34.75
N ASN A 178 15.37 -28.81 -34.66
CA ASN A 178 16.57 -28.74 -35.47
C ASN A 178 17.53 -29.78 -34.88
N PHE A 179 17.71 -30.88 -35.61
CA PHE A 179 18.71 -31.90 -35.35
C PHE A 179 19.97 -31.48 -36.10
N ASP A 180 20.68 -30.50 -35.58
CA ASP A 180 22.01 -30.15 -36.07
C ASP A 180 22.82 -29.70 -34.86
N ASP A 181 23.65 -30.61 -34.36
CA ASP A 181 24.92 -30.35 -33.65
C ASP A 181 25.44 -31.68 -33.10
N ALA A 182 25.79 -32.58 -34.02
CA ALA A 182 26.59 -33.77 -33.73
C ALA A 182 27.90 -33.71 -34.51
N GLU A 183 28.58 -32.57 -34.50
CA GLU A 183 30.02 -32.48 -34.74
C GLU A 183 30.65 -31.47 -33.77
N ARG A 184 31.00 -31.95 -32.58
CA ARG A 184 31.98 -31.27 -31.72
C ARG A 184 32.81 -32.29 -30.93
N THR A 185 33.76 -32.87 -31.65
CA THR A 185 35.17 -33.04 -31.24
C THR A 185 35.49 -32.95 -29.73
N LEU A 186 35.72 -34.10 -29.11
CA LEU A 186 36.95 -34.57 -28.43
C LEU A 186 36.64 -35.74 -27.48
#